data_AF-A0A1F8TTP6-F1
#
_entry.id   AF-A0A1F8TTP6-F1
#
_cell.length_a   1.000
_cell.length_b   1.000
_cell.length_c   1.000
_cell.angle_alpha   90.00
_cell.angle_beta   90.00
_cell.angle_gamma   90.00
#
_symmetry.space_group_name_H-M   'P 1'
#
loop_
_entity.id
_entity.type
_entity.pdbx_description
1 polymer ?
#
loop_
_entity_poly.entity_id
_entity_poly.type
_entity_poly.pdbx_seq_one_letter_code
_entity_poly.pdbx_strand_id
1 'polypeptide(L)'
;MVDAILSQLELNTAQRLAYPDEQAVSLIQQFLAGQPVPQPLDEKLVDIPLMAIWGYYSLQFAKAEPERKQAVQVMEMVSASFTDPQFLMALAQGQLQLGNTTRAVELAKAVLKQQPDSKAAQEMLTKAQG
;
A
#
# COMPACT_ATOMS: atom_id res chain seq x y z
N MET A 1 -5.72 12.62 16.62
CA MET A 1 -5.63 12.34 18.08
C MET A 1 -4.93 13.46 18.82
N VAL A 2 -3.87 14.06 18.26
CA VAL A 2 -3.15 15.20 18.85
C VAL A 2 -4.02 16.45 19.03
N ASP A 3 -4.83 16.83 18.04
CA ASP A 3 -5.68 18.03 18.14
C ASP A 3 -6.75 17.94 19.25
N ALA A 4 -7.24 16.73 19.51
CA ALA A 4 -8.19 16.47 20.59
C ALA A 4 -7.54 16.59 21.99
N ILE A 5 -6.23 16.37 22.08
CA ILE A 5 -5.45 16.58 23.31
C ILE A 5 -5.14 18.07 23.46
N LEU A 6 -4.78 18.76 22.38
CA LEU A 6 -4.49 20.20 22.38
C LEU A 6 -5.71 21.05 22.75
N SER A 7 -6.90 20.67 22.26
CA SER A 7 -8.16 21.37 22.62
C SER A 7 -8.53 21.19 24.09
N GLN A 8 -8.23 20.04 24.70
CA GLN A 8 -8.42 19.81 26.14
C GLN A 8 -7.46 20.62 27.02
N LEU A 9 -6.37 21.14 26.45
CA LEU A 9 -5.37 21.93 27.17
C LEU A 9 -5.60 23.46 27.05
N GLU A 10 -6.71 23.90 26.44
CA GLU A 10 -7.07 25.32 26.22
C GLU A 10 -5.96 26.15 25.54
N LEU A 11 -5.04 25.48 24.84
CA LEU A 11 -4.00 26.14 24.08
C LEU A 11 -4.59 26.54 22.72
N ASN A 12 -4.63 27.85 22.45
CA ASN A 12 -4.95 28.38 21.12
C ASN A 12 -3.83 28.00 20.15
N THR A 13 -3.88 26.79 19.61
CA THR A 13 -2.91 26.32 18.62
C THR A 13 -3.37 26.77 17.24
N ALA A 14 -2.51 27.52 16.53
CA ALA A 14 -2.68 27.76 15.11
C ALA A 14 -2.91 26.43 14.38
N GLN A 15 -3.76 26.42 13.35
CA GLN A 15 -4.08 25.21 12.60
C GLN A 15 -2.79 24.59 12.05
N ARG A 16 -2.37 23.46 12.65
CA ARG A 16 -1.14 22.78 12.26
C ARG A 16 -1.42 22.00 10.98
N LEU A 17 -0.43 21.94 10.10
CA LEU A 17 -0.41 20.90 9.07
C LEU A 17 -0.28 19.52 9.77
N ALA A 18 -1.03 18.54 9.29
CA ALA A 18 -0.84 17.16 9.72
C ALA A 18 0.60 16.71 9.40
N TYR A 19 1.17 15.87 10.25
CA TYR A 19 2.45 15.23 9.94
C TYR A 19 2.26 14.18 8.83
N PRO A 20 3.31 13.84 8.06
CA PRO A 20 3.20 12.89 6.96
C PRO A 20 2.62 11.51 7.33
N ASP A 21 2.89 11.03 8.54
CA ASP A 21 2.35 9.77 9.09
C ASP A 21 0.86 9.89 9.45
N GLU A 22 0.45 11.00 10.07
CA GLU A 22 -0.97 11.32 10.32
C GLU A 22 -1.74 11.41 9.00
N GLN A 23 -1.16 12.04 7.99
CA GLN A 23 -1.74 12.15 6.66
C GLN A 23 -1.85 10.78 5.98
N ALA A 24 -0.82 9.94 6.07
CA ALA A 24 -0.85 8.57 5.57
C ALA A 24 -1.99 7.75 6.21
N VAL A 25 -2.12 7.77 7.54
CA VAL A 25 -3.21 7.07 8.24
C VAL A 25 -4.58 7.61 7.82
N SER A 26 -4.72 8.93 7.71
CA SER A 26 -5.96 9.57 7.26
C SER A 26 -6.34 9.14 5.85
N LEU A 27 -5.38 9.11 4.92
CA LEU A 27 -5.60 8.69 3.54
C LEU A 27 -5.99 7.20 3.44
N ILE A 28 -5.35 6.33 4.23
CA ILE A 28 -5.76 4.92 4.32
C ILE A 28 -7.23 4.82 4.76
N GLN A 29 -7.63 5.53 5.82
CA GLN A 29 -9.00 5.50 6.32
C GLN A 29 -10.01 6.03 5.30
N GLN A 30 -9.71 7.16 4.66
CA GLN A 30 -10.55 7.75 3.61
C GLN A 30 -10.72 6.77 2.45
N PHE A 31 -9.62 6.20 1.97
CA PHE A 31 -9.63 5.24 0.88
C PHE A 31 -10.47 3.99 1.19
N LEU A 32 -10.30 3.41 2.38
CA LEU A 32 -11.07 2.25 2.84
C LEU A 32 -12.56 2.56 3.04
N ALA A 33 -12.90 3.81 3.35
CA ALA A 33 -14.27 4.30 3.40
C ALA A 33 -14.87 4.60 2.02
N GLY A 34 -14.12 4.36 0.93
CA GLY A 34 -14.54 4.63 -0.44
C GLY A 34 -14.50 6.12 -0.81
N GLN A 35 -13.83 6.95 -0.01
CA GLN A 35 -13.64 8.36 -0.31
C GLN A 35 -12.50 8.54 -1.32
N PRO A 36 -12.57 9.56 -2.19
CA PRO A 36 -11.50 9.85 -3.12
C PRO A 36 -10.23 10.25 -2.36
N VAL A 37 -9.09 9.73 -2.82
CA VAL A 37 -7.76 10.12 -2.33
C VAL A 37 -6.94 10.71 -3.48
N PRO A 38 -6.09 11.71 -3.22
CA PRO A 38 -5.27 12.32 -4.25
C PRO A 38 -4.31 11.30 -4.87
N GLN A 39 -4.17 11.33 -6.19
CA GLN A 39 -3.13 10.61 -6.92
C GLN A 39 -2.53 11.51 -8.02
N PRO A 40 -1.19 11.55 -8.19
CA PRO A 40 -0.19 10.85 -7.36
C PRO A 40 -0.13 11.42 -5.93
N LEU A 41 0.35 10.62 -4.99
CA LEU A 41 0.60 11.08 -3.62
C LEU A 41 1.86 11.97 -3.59
N ASP A 42 1.82 13.05 -2.81
CA ASP A 42 3.01 13.88 -2.56
C ASP A 42 3.84 13.27 -1.44
N GLU A 43 4.99 12.71 -1.79
CA GLU A 43 5.91 12.04 -0.85
C GLU A 43 6.47 12.97 0.23
N LYS A 44 6.37 14.30 0.05
CA LYS A 44 6.77 15.27 1.08
C LYS A 44 5.69 15.46 2.15
N LEU A 45 4.43 15.18 1.80
CA LEU A 45 3.26 15.39 2.64
C LEU A 45 2.69 14.09 3.19
N VAL A 46 3.13 12.95 2.68
CA VAL A 46 2.60 11.63 3.02
C VAL A 46 3.73 10.64 3.24
N ASP A 47 3.70 9.94 4.38
CA ASP A 47 4.63 8.84 4.65
C ASP A 47 4.25 7.61 3.81
N ILE A 48 4.85 7.51 2.62
CA ILE A 48 4.66 6.39 1.69
C ILE A 48 5.11 5.05 2.30
N PRO A 49 6.30 4.94 2.94
CA PRO A 49 6.70 3.71 3.64
C PRO A 49 5.68 3.21 4.65
N LEU A 50 5.04 4.10 5.42
CA LEU A 50 4.00 3.71 6.37
C LEU A 50 2.80 3.09 5.66
N MET A 51 2.33 3.70 4.57
CA MET A 51 1.22 3.14 3.77
C MET A 51 1.58 1.78 3.16
N ALA A 52 2.81 1.63 2.66
CA ALA A 52 3.30 0.38 2.11
C ALA A 52 3.34 -0.73 3.18
N ILE A 53 3.88 -0.44 4.37
CA ILE A 53 3.97 -1.37 5.49
C ILE A 53 2.58 -1.77 5.98
N TRP A 54 1.66 -0.81 6.11
CA TRP A 54 0.27 -1.08 6.48
C TRP A 54 -0.38 -2.07 5.50
N GLY A 55 -0.26 -1.81 4.19
CA GLY A 55 -0.84 -2.67 3.15
C GLY A 55 -0.20 -4.06 3.15
N TYR A 56 1.12 -4.12 3.25
CA TYR A 56 1.90 -5.37 3.26
C TYR A 56 1.50 -6.28 4.43
N TYR A 57 1.47 -5.77 5.67
CA TYR A 57 1.08 -6.57 6.82
C TYR A 57 -0.42 -6.87 6.85
N SER A 58 -1.27 -5.94 6.40
CA SER A 58 -2.71 -6.20 6.26
C SER A 58 -2.95 -7.37 5.30
N LEU A 59 -2.19 -7.46 4.21
CA LEU A 59 -2.28 -8.56 3.26
C LEU A 59 -1.86 -9.90 3.88
N GLN A 60 -0.78 -9.91 4.67
CA GLN A 60 -0.30 -11.14 5.32
C GLN A 60 -1.31 -11.72 6.32
N PHE A 61 -2.03 -10.86 7.04
CA PHE A 61 -3.00 -11.28 8.04
C PHE A 61 -4.43 -11.39 7.51
N ALA A 62 -4.68 -11.06 6.24
CA ALA A 62 -5.98 -11.17 5.61
C ALA A 62 -6.46 -12.63 5.51
N LYS A 63 -7.57 -12.92 6.19
CA LYS A 63 -8.22 -14.25 6.21
C LYS A 63 -9.35 -14.35 5.20
N ALA A 64 -9.97 -13.22 4.87
CA ALA A 64 -11.08 -13.15 3.93
C ALA A 64 -10.72 -12.36 2.67
N GLU A 65 -11.46 -12.60 1.58
CA GLU A 65 -11.28 -11.90 0.31
C GLU A 65 -11.44 -10.36 0.44
N PRO A 66 -12.42 -9.81 1.20
CA PRO A 66 -12.55 -8.36 1.34
C PRO A 66 -11.32 -7.71 2.01
N GLU A 67 -10.77 -8.34 3.04
CA GLU A 67 -9.55 -7.87 3.73
C GLU A 67 -8.35 -7.87 2.77
N ARG A 68 -8.21 -8.96 2.00
CA ARG A 68 -7.16 -9.11 0.99
C ARG A 68 -7.26 -8.02 -0.07
N LYS A 69 -8.49 -7.74 -0.54
CA LYS A 69 -8.77 -6.69 -1.52
C LYS A 69 -8.37 -5.32 -1.00
N GLN A 70 -8.78 -4.97 0.22
CA GLN A 70 -8.42 -3.70 0.86
C GLN A 70 -6.90 -3.51 0.98
N ALA A 71 -6.21 -4.54 1.47
CA ALA A 71 -4.75 -4.52 1.61
C ALA A 71 -4.04 -4.33 0.25
N VAL A 72 -4.41 -5.12 -0.75
CA VAL A 72 -3.88 -5.02 -2.12
C VAL A 72 -4.13 -3.63 -2.71
N GLN A 73 -5.31 -3.05 -2.50
CA GLN A 73 -5.64 -1.73 -3.03
C GLN A 73 -4.79 -0.62 -2.38
N VAL A 74 -4.52 -0.68 -1.08
CA VAL A 74 -3.62 0.28 -0.42
C VAL A 74 -2.17 0.11 -0.89
N MET A 75 -1.71 -1.13 -1.06
CA MET A 75 -0.40 -1.40 -1.64
C MET A 75 -0.29 -0.86 -3.07
N GLU A 76 -1.33 -1.03 -3.89
CA GLU A 76 -1.37 -0.55 -5.27
C GLU A 76 -1.21 0.97 -5.35
N MET A 77 -1.88 1.70 -4.44
CA MET A 77 -1.84 3.17 -4.34
C MET A 77 -0.42 3.73 -4.20
N VAL A 78 0.48 2.97 -3.59
CA VAL A 78 1.88 3.38 -3.37
C VAL A 78 2.89 2.68 -4.27
N SER A 79 2.46 1.69 -5.06
CA SER A 79 3.36 0.82 -5.82
C SER A 79 4.14 1.54 -6.93
N ALA A 80 3.70 2.72 -7.35
CA ALA A 80 4.42 3.57 -8.31
C ALA A 80 5.69 4.19 -7.72
N SER A 81 5.71 4.52 -6.42
CA SER A 81 6.85 5.13 -5.73
C SER A 81 7.58 4.13 -4.84
N PHE A 82 6.86 3.22 -4.18
CA PHE A 82 7.42 2.19 -3.32
C PHE A 82 7.66 0.89 -4.10
N THR A 83 8.85 0.76 -4.67
CA THR A 83 9.21 -0.31 -5.64
C THR A 83 10.11 -1.40 -5.07
N ASP A 84 10.17 -1.55 -3.74
CA ASP A 84 10.91 -2.62 -3.08
C ASP A 84 10.51 -4.01 -3.63
N PRO A 85 11.47 -4.87 -4.05
CA PRO A 85 11.15 -6.15 -4.68
C PRO A 85 10.29 -7.09 -3.82
N GLN A 86 10.50 -7.12 -2.51
CA GLN A 86 9.72 -7.98 -1.62
C GLN A 86 8.28 -7.47 -1.49
N PHE A 87 8.10 -6.17 -1.38
CA PHE A 87 6.79 -5.53 -1.42
C PHE A 87 6.06 -5.80 -2.74
N LEU A 88 6.72 -5.60 -3.88
CA LEU A 88 6.14 -5.83 -5.19
C LEU A 88 5.77 -7.30 -5.40
N MET A 89 6.57 -8.25 -4.90
CA MET A 89 6.20 -9.67 -4.94
C MET A 89 4.99 -10.00 -4.07
N ALA A 90 4.89 -9.42 -2.87
CA ALA A 90 3.71 -9.59 -2.02
C ALA A 90 2.46 -9.01 -2.69
N LEU A 91 2.57 -7.83 -3.30
CA LEU A 91 1.49 -7.24 -4.09
C LEU A 91 1.10 -8.15 -5.26
N ALA A 92 2.07 -8.69 -5.99
CA ALA A 92 1.83 -9.61 -7.10
C ALA A 92 1.08 -10.86 -6.64
N GLN A 93 1.47 -11.43 -5.50
CA GLN A 93 0.81 -12.60 -4.92
C GLN A 93 -0.62 -12.29 -4.47
N GLY A 94 -0.85 -11.12 -3.88
CA GLY A 94 -2.18 -10.64 -3.51
C GLY A 94 -3.07 -10.43 -4.74
N GLN A 95 -2.55 -9.79 -5.80
CA GLN A 95 -3.27 -9.61 -7.06
C GLN A 95 -3.65 -10.96 -7.69
N LEU A 96 -2.73 -11.93 -7.70
CA LEU A 96 -3.02 -13.28 -8.21
C LEU A 96 -4.13 -13.97 -7.41
N GLN A 97 -4.10 -13.86 -6.08
CA GLN A 97 -5.14 -14.43 -5.20
C GLN A 97 -6.52 -13.78 -5.41
N LEU A 98 -6.56 -12.54 -5.90
CA LEU A 98 -7.79 -11.84 -6.29
C LEU A 98 -8.18 -12.10 -7.76
N GLY A 99 -7.48 -12.99 -8.46
CA GLY A 99 -7.74 -13.30 -9.88
C GLY A 99 -7.19 -12.28 -10.88
N ASN A 100 -6.44 -11.26 -10.42
CA ASN A 100 -5.85 -10.21 -11.25
C ASN A 100 -4.51 -10.66 -11.85
N THR A 101 -4.53 -11.76 -12.62
CA THR A 101 -3.33 -12.42 -13.16
C THR A 101 -2.45 -11.49 -13.99
N THR A 102 -3.03 -10.63 -14.84
CA THR A 102 -2.29 -9.67 -15.66
C THR A 102 -1.43 -8.75 -14.81
N ARG A 103 -2.02 -8.17 -13.75
CA ARG A 103 -1.31 -7.26 -12.85
C ARG A 103 -0.23 -7.98 -12.05
N ALA A 104 -0.51 -9.21 -11.59
CA ALA A 104 0.49 -10.05 -10.92
C ALA A 104 1.72 -10.31 -11.81
N VAL A 105 1.49 -10.61 -13.10
CA VAL A 105 2.57 -10.81 -14.09
C VAL A 105 3.38 -9.54 -14.31
N GLU A 106 2.75 -8.37 -14.40
CA GLU A 106 3.46 -7.09 -14.53
C GLU A 106 4.39 -6.83 -13.35
N LEU A 107 3.89 -7.05 -12.12
CA LEU A 107 4.66 -6.85 -10.90
C LEU A 107 5.80 -7.86 -10.78
N ALA A 108 5.58 -9.13 -11.10
CA ALA A 108 6.64 -10.15 -11.14
C ALA A 108 7.74 -9.80 -12.15
N LYS A 109 7.38 -9.25 -13.33
CA LYS A 109 8.35 -8.73 -14.29
C LYS A 109 9.11 -7.52 -13.74
N ALA A 110 8.45 -6.62 -13.02
CA ALA A 110 9.11 -5.48 -12.37
C ALA A 110 10.13 -5.95 -11.31
N VAL A 111 9.81 -7.01 -10.57
CA VAL A 111 10.74 -7.65 -9.62
C VAL A 111 11.94 -8.25 -10.36
N LEU A 112 11.74 -9.01 -11.45
CA LEU A 112 12.85 -9.60 -12.22
C LEU A 112 13.77 -8.57 -12.87
N LYS A 113 13.27 -7.36 -13.17
CA LYS A 113 14.13 -6.26 -13.62
C LYS A 113 15.12 -5.81 -12.55
N GLN A 114 14.75 -5.92 -11.27
CA GLN A 114 15.59 -5.53 -10.12
C GLN A 114 16.38 -6.71 -9.56
N GLN A 115 15.79 -7.91 -9.58
CA GLN A 115 16.34 -9.16 -9.04
C GLN A 115 16.12 -10.31 -10.05
N PRO A 116 16.98 -10.43 -11.08
CA PRO A 116 16.80 -11.41 -12.17
C PRO A 116 16.77 -12.88 -11.71
N ASP A 117 17.39 -13.18 -10.58
CA ASP A 117 17.47 -14.51 -9.97
C ASP A 117 16.33 -14.80 -8.98
N SER A 118 15.34 -13.91 -8.88
CA SER A 118 14.16 -14.11 -8.02
C SER A 118 13.34 -15.33 -8.45
N LYS A 119 13.54 -16.44 -7.74
CA LYS A 119 12.78 -17.69 -7.94
C LYS A 119 11.27 -17.48 -7.80
N ALA A 120 10.86 -16.70 -6.81
CA ALA A 120 9.44 -16.42 -6.56
C ALA A 120 8.77 -15.71 -7.75
N ALA A 121 9.46 -14.76 -8.38
CA ALA A 121 8.95 -14.07 -9.56
C ALA A 121 8.91 -15.00 -10.78
N GLN A 122 9.93 -15.85 -10.98
CA GLN A 122 9.95 -16.85 -12.06
C GLN A 122 8.79 -17.85 -11.91
N GLU A 123 8.60 -18.41 -10.71
CA GLU A 123 7.51 -19.34 -10.42
C GLU A 123 6.12 -18.72 -10.67
N MET A 124 5.94 -17.46 -10.31
CA MET A 124 4.68 -16.76 -10.55
C MET A 124 4.38 -16.62 -12.04
N LEU A 125 5.39 -16.27 -12.86
CA LEU A 125 5.22 -16.19 -14.31
C LEU A 125 4.87 -17.55 -14.93
N THR A 126 5.44 -18.64 -14.42
CA THR A 126 5.07 -20.00 -14.86
C THR A 126 3.63 -20.34 -14.48
N LYS A 127 3.21 -20.06 -13.25
CA LYS A 127 1.84 -20.31 -12.77
C LYS A 127 0.77 -19.50 -13.53
N ALA A 128 1.13 -18.31 -14.01
CA ALA A 128 0.21 -17.45 -14.76
C ALA A 128 0.04 -17.86 -16.24
N GLN A 129 0.86 -18.80 -16.75
CA GLN A 129 0.85 -19.26 -18.13
C GLN A 129 0.18 -20.64 -18.34
N GLY A 130 -0.09 -21.37 -17.25
CA GLY A 130 -0.77 -22.67 -17.26
C GLY A 130 -2.19 -22.57 -16.75
#